data_AF-A0A671Q3Z0-F1
#
_entry.id   AF-A0A671Q3Z0-F1
#
_cell.length_a   1.000
_cell.length_b   1.000
_cell.length_c   1.000
_cell.angle_alpha   90.00
_cell.angle_beta   90.00
_cell.angle_gamma   90.00
#
_symmetry.space_group_name_H-M   'P 1'
#
loop_
_entity.id
_entity.type
_entity.pdbx_description
1 polymer ?
#
loop_
_entity_poly.entity_id
_entity_poly.type
_entity_poly.pdbx_seq_one_letter_code
_entity_poly.pdbx_strand_id
1 'polypeptide(L)' 'MLANIMKEIDVLPDNLLRTPSVRLVQSWSVFQDILEFKDRDVDDEMLIQE' A
#
# COMPACT_ATOMS: atom_id res chain seq x y z
N MET A 1 -11.22 0.31 2.87
CA MET A 1 -11.08 1.73 3.28
C MET A 1 -9.60 2.13 3.34
N LEU A 2 -8.78 1.45 4.17
CA LEU A 2 -7.37 1.82 4.34
C LEU A 2 -6.56 1.76 3.03
N ALA A 3 -6.71 0.69 2.23
CA ALA A 3 -6.04 0.56 0.93
C ALA A 3 -6.36 1.70 -0.07
N ASN A 4 -7.54 2.32 -0.01
CA ASN A 4 -7.87 3.47 -0.88
C ASN A 4 -7.10 4.71 -0.43
N ILE A 5 -7.01 4.94 0.87
CA ILE A 5 -6.24 6.05 1.45
C ILE A 5 -4.74 5.88 1.12
N MET A 6 -4.20 4.66 1.14
CA MET A 6 -2.82 4.41 0.75
C MET A 6 -2.55 4.80 -0.71
N LYS A 7 -3.44 4.39 -1.62
CA LYS A 7 -3.37 4.77 -3.04
C LYS A 7 -3.48 6.28 -3.25
N GLU A 8 -4.34 6.95 -2.50
CA GLU A 8 -4.51 8.41 -2.58
C GLU A 8 -3.28 9.16 -2.05
N ILE A 9 -2.59 8.62 -1.04
CA ILE A 9 -1.33 9.17 -0.53
C ILE A 9 -0.23 9.06 -1.59
N ASP A 10 -0.11 7.93 -2.30
CA ASP A 10 0.96 7.71 -3.28
C ASP A 10 0.88 8.61 -4.52
N VAL A 11 -0.29 9.18 -4.81
CA VAL A 11 -0.50 10.12 -5.93
C VAL A 11 -0.44 11.59 -5.53
N LEU A 12 -0.11 11.88 -4.27
CA LEU A 12 0.11 13.25 -3.82
C LEU A 12 1.31 13.88 -4.54
N PRO A 13 1.30 15.20 -4.79
CA PRO A 13 2.45 15.89 -5.35
C PRO A 13 3.65 15.84 -4.40
N ASP A 14 4.87 15.83 -4.95
CA ASP A 14 6.13 15.63 -4.22
C ASP A 14 6.32 16.53 -3.00
N ASN A 15 5.84 17.77 -3.08
CA ASN A 15 5.91 18.73 -1.97
C ASN A 15 5.10 18.28 -0.74
N LEU A 16 4.01 17.53 -0.94
CA LEU A 16 3.18 16.98 0.12
C LEU A 16 3.71 15.62 0.60
N LEU A 17 4.23 14.78 -0.30
CA LEU A 17 4.88 13.50 0.05
C LEU A 17 6.08 13.67 0.99
N ARG A 18 6.78 14.80 0.88
CA ARG A 18 7.96 15.11 1.72
C ARG A 18 7.61 15.64 3.11
N THR A 19 6.33 15.89 3.39
CA THR A 19 5.92 16.38 4.72
C THR A 19 6.11 15.29 5.78
N PRO A 20 6.50 15.65 7.03
CA PRO A 20 6.73 14.67 8.10
C PRO A 20 5.52 13.79 8.40
N SER A 21 4.31 14.37 8.33
CA SER A 21 3.06 13.66 8.58
C SER A 21 2.81 12.53 7.58
N VAL A 22 3.07 12.79 6.29
CA VAL A 22 2.90 11.78 5.24
C VAL A 22 3.96 10.68 5.35
N ARG A 23 5.22 11.05 5.63
CA ARG A 23 6.30 10.07 5.87
C ARG A 23 6.03 9.17 7.08
N LEU A 24 5.44 9.71 8.13
CA LEU A 24 5.07 8.93 9.31
C LEU A 24 4.07 7.84 8.95
N VAL A 25 3.02 8.18 8.18
CA VAL A 25 2.01 7.21 7.74
C VAL A 25 2.62 6.15 6.82
N GLN A 26 3.50 6.53 5.89
CA GLN A 26 4.18 5.59 4.98
C GLN A 26 5.17 4.64 5.71
N SER A 27 5.72 5.06 6.86
CA SER A 27 6.65 4.25 7.66
C SER A 27 5.99 3.12 8.46
N TRP A 28 4.66 3.08 8.53
CA TRP A 28 3.96 2.05 9.28
C TRP A 28 4.04 0.71 8.57
N SER A 29 4.40 -0.36 9.29
CA SER A 29 4.49 -1.70 8.70
C SER A 29 3.17 -2.17 8.09
N VAL A 30 2.04 -1.89 8.76
CA VAL A 30 0.70 -2.20 8.25
C VAL A 30 0.38 -1.51 6.92
N PHE A 31 1.05 -0.38 6.61
CA PHE A 31 0.92 0.29 5.32
C PHE A 31 1.56 -0.52 4.20
N GLN A 32 2.76 -1.03 4.45
CA GLN A 32 3.49 -1.88 3.50
C GLN A 32 2.78 -3.23 3.30
N ASP A 33 2.35 -3.87 4.39
CA ASP A 33 1.66 -5.18 4.34
C ASP A 33 0.38 -5.14 3.49
N ILE A 34 -0.38 -4.03 3.55
CA ILE A 34 -1.62 -3.87 2.78
C ILE A 34 -1.34 -3.60 1.31
N LEU A 35 -0.29 -2.85 0.99
CA LEU A 35 0.13 -2.64 -0.40
C LEU A 35 0.61 -3.95 -1.02
N GLU A 36 1.45 -4.70 -0.30
CA GLU A 36 1.93 -6.02 -0.73
C GLU A 36 0.79 -7.02 -0.92
N PHE A 37 -0.18 -7.06 0.00
CA PHE A 37 -1.34 -7.95 -0.14
C PHE A 37 -2.20 -7.60 -1.36
N LYS A 38 -2.28 -6.32 -1.73
CA LYS A 38 -3.04 -5.86 -2.90
C LYS A 38 -2.34 -6.16 -4.22
N ASP A 39 -1.02 -6.21 -4.23
CA ASP A 39 -0.22 -6.46 -5.44
C ASP A 39 0.06 -7.96 -5.68
N ARG A 40 -0.31 -8.83 -4.74
CA ARG A 40 -0.37 -10.28 -5.00
C ARG A 40 -1.56 -10.54 -5.93
N ASP A 41 -1.25 -10.94 -7.16
CA ASP A 41 -2.25 -11.50 -8.07
C ASP A 41 -2.79 -12.79 -7.44
N VAL A 42 -4.13 -12.90 -7.37
CA VAL A 42 -4.81 -14.06 -6.79
C VAL A 42 -4.55 -15.35 -7.60
N ASP A 43 -3.95 -15.22 -8.79
CA ASP A 43 -3.58 -16.34 -9.66
C ASP A 43 -2.42 -17.21 -9.12
N ASP A 44 -1.53 -16.69 -8.28
CA ASP A 44 -0.38 -17.48 -7.78
C ASP A 44 -0.73 -18.41 -6.59
N GLU A 45 -1.81 -18.15 -5.86
CA GLU A 45 -2.24 -18.99 -4.70
C GLU A 45 -3.42 -19.92 -5.01
N MET A 46 -4.05 -19.82 -6.20
CA MET A 46 -5.09 -20.77 -6.64
C MET A 46 -4.59 -21.94 -7.51
N LEU A 47 -3.28 -22.05 -7.74
CA LEU A 47 -2.66 -23.25 -8.34
C LEU A 47 -2.11 -24.23 -7.29
N ILE A 48 -2.92 -24.53 -6.28
CA ILE A 48 -2.83 -25.83 -5.62
C ILE A 48 -4.04 -26.62 -6.09
N GLN A 49 -3.88 -27.27 -7.25
CA GLN A 49 -4.73 -28.38 -7.65
C GLN A 49 -4.34 -29.59 -6.78
N GLU A 50 -5.37 -30.29 -6.29
CA GLU A 50 -5.41 -31.55 -5.52
C GLU A 50 -5.59 -31.43 -3.99
#